data_AF-B8MCP9-F1
#
_entry.id   AF-B8MCP9-F1
#
_cell.length_a   1.000
_cell.length_b   1.000
_cell.length_c   1.000
_cell.angle_alpha   90.00
_cell.angle_beta   90.00
_cell.angle_gamma   90.00
#
_symmetry.space_group_name_H-M   'P 1'
#
loop_
_entity.id
_entity.type
_entity.pdbx_description
1 polymer ?
#
loop_
_entity_poly.entity_id
_entity_poly.type
_entity_poly.pdbx_seq_one_letter_code
_entity_poly.pdbx_strand_id
1 'polypeptide(L)'
;MIPIPDNLEYAVDPDFWGLSLNLEDEEQHVPKTINTYIAWLQECYDLHDCEGEDLWNTFWEDFEGFTLDLFKVATRPAVRGLRDYLPSAGALSYAHVLYECLHEETQADWTEEALENKAKVIKKWEDLRAKI
;
A
#
# COMPACT_ATOMS: atom_id res chain seq x y z
N MET A 1 -13.94 -10.95 -9.49
CA MET A 1 -12.89 -11.48 -8.62
C MET A 1 -11.58 -10.96 -9.19
N ILE A 2 -10.87 -10.11 -8.45
CA ILE A 2 -9.58 -9.57 -8.89
C ILE A 2 -8.58 -10.74 -8.79
N PRO A 3 -7.86 -11.08 -9.87
CA PRO A 3 -6.86 -12.15 -9.83
C PRO A 3 -5.63 -11.72 -9.04
N ILE A 4 -4.86 -12.69 -8.53
CA ILE A 4 -3.55 -12.43 -7.95
C ILE A 4 -2.59 -12.04 -9.09
N PRO A 5 -1.85 -10.93 -8.99
CA PRO A 5 -0.86 -10.58 -10.01
C PRO A 5 0.29 -11.59 -10.08
N ASP A 6 0.62 -12.02 -11.29
CA ASP A 6 1.70 -13.00 -11.53
C ASP A 6 3.11 -12.40 -11.32
N ASN A 7 3.22 -11.08 -11.17
CA ASN A 7 4.47 -10.32 -11.12
C ASN A 7 4.84 -9.79 -9.72
N LEU A 8 4.23 -10.32 -8.65
CA LEU A 8 4.60 -9.93 -7.29
C LEU A 8 6.01 -10.41 -6.95
N GLU A 9 6.85 -9.50 -6.41
CA GLU A 9 8.23 -9.81 -5.95
C GLU A 9 8.25 -10.57 -4.60
N TYR A 10 7.09 -10.99 -4.09
CA TYR A 10 6.92 -11.57 -2.76
C TYR A 10 5.81 -12.62 -2.75
N ALA A 11 5.87 -13.52 -1.77
CA ALA A 11 4.86 -14.55 -1.59
C ALA A 11 3.56 -13.98 -1.02
N VAL A 12 2.44 -14.44 -1.58
CA VAL A 12 1.08 -14.20 -1.10
C VAL A 12 0.38 -15.52 -0.80
N ASP A 13 -0.71 -15.45 -0.05
CA ASP A 13 -1.57 -16.57 0.29
C ASP A 13 -2.84 -16.54 -0.54
N PRO A 14 -2.99 -17.45 -1.52
CA PRO A 14 -4.17 -17.49 -2.37
C PRO A 14 -5.47 -17.73 -1.58
N ASP A 15 -5.39 -18.48 -0.48
CA ASP A 15 -6.56 -18.79 0.35
C ASP A 15 -7.01 -17.59 1.19
N PHE A 16 -6.12 -16.60 1.37
CA PHE A 16 -6.39 -15.35 2.09
C PHE A 16 -6.69 -14.17 1.15
N TRP A 17 -6.65 -14.38 -0.17
CA TRP A 17 -6.86 -13.31 -1.15
C TRP A 17 -8.29 -12.77 -1.10
N GLY A 18 -8.41 -11.46 -0.87
CA GLY A 18 -9.71 -10.79 -0.70
C GLY A 18 -10.37 -10.97 0.67
N LEU A 19 -9.65 -11.52 1.65
CA LEU A 19 -10.10 -11.56 3.03
C LEU A 19 -9.58 -10.35 3.82
N SER A 20 -10.37 -9.92 4.80
CA SER A 20 -9.96 -8.88 5.76
C SER A 20 -8.98 -9.43 6.79
N LEU A 21 -8.00 -8.62 7.15
CA LEU A 21 -7.06 -8.94 8.23
C LEU A 21 -7.72 -8.71 9.59
N ASN A 22 -7.62 -9.70 10.49
CA ASN A 22 -7.99 -9.51 11.89
C ASN A 22 -6.78 -9.09 12.72
N LEU A 23 -6.77 -7.85 13.19
CA LEU A 23 -5.67 -7.28 14.00
C LEU A 23 -5.58 -7.88 15.42
N GLU A 24 -6.63 -8.54 15.90
CA GLU A 24 -6.61 -9.24 17.19
C GLU A 24 -6.04 -10.65 17.09
N ASP A 25 -5.86 -11.17 15.87
CA ASP A 25 -5.37 -12.51 15.59
C ASP A 25 -3.87 -12.48 15.26
N GLU A 26 -3.04 -12.67 16.29
CA GLU A 26 -1.58 -12.70 16.13
C GLU A 26 -1.08 -13.77 15.16
N GLU A 27 -1.84 -14.85 14.91
CA GLU A 27 -1.47 -15.87 13.92
C GLU A 27 -1.52 -15.31 12.49
N GLN A 28 -2.30 -14.25 12.26
CA GLN A 28 -2.37 -13.54 10.98
C GLN A 28 -1.26 -12.49 10.82
N HIS A 29 -0.52 -12.17 11.88
CA HIS A 29 0.60 -11.21 11.85
C HIS A 29 1.89 -11.82 11.29
N VAL A 30 1.77 -12.56 10.18
CA VAL A 30 2.88 -13.19 9.48
C VAL A 30 3.09 -12.55 8.10
N PRO A 31 4.34 -12.52 7.59
CA PRO A 31 4.65 -11.79 6.35
C PRO A 31 3.77 -12.14 5.17
N LYS A 32 3.43 -13.43 4.99
CA LYS A 32 2.61 -13.91 3.87
C LYS A 32 1.21 -13.31 3.91
N THR A 33 0.55 -13.32 5.07
CA THR A 33 -0.81 -12.80 5.24
C THR A 33 -0.86 -11.28 5.09
N ILE A 34 0.04 -10.56 5.75
CA ILE A 34 0.10 -9.09 5.64
C ILE A 34 0.43 -8.65 4.21
N ASN A 35 1.38 -9.32 3.52
CA ASN A 35 1.67 -9.05 2.12
C ASN A 35 0.42 -9.25 1.23
N THR A 36 -0.35 -10.31 1.51
CA THR A 36 -1.56 -10.65 0.74
C THR A 36 -2.62 -9.58 0.92
N TYR A 37 -2.82 -9.12 2.16
CA TYR A 37 -3.74 -8.04 2.49
C TYR A 37 -3.34 -6.74 1.76
N ILE A 38 -2.07 -6.34 1.85
CA ILE A 38 -1.56 -5.14 1.16
C ILE A 38 -1.74 -5.26 -0.36
N ALA A 39 -1.35 -6.39 -0.94
CA ALA A 39 -1.45 -6.60 -2.39
C ALA A 39 -2.90 -6.57 -2.88
N TRP A 40 -3.83 -7.17 -2.12
CA TRP A 40 -5.25 -7.10 -2.44
C TRP A 40 -5.77 -5.66 -2.47
N LEU A 41 -5.41 -4.86 -1.46
CA LEU A 41 -5.83 -3.46 -1.37
C LEU A 41 -5.27 -2.61 -2.52
N GLN A 42 -4.01 -2.84 -2.91
CA GLN A 42 -3.42 -2.16 -4.07
C GLN A 42 -4.21 -2.42 -5.35
N GLU A 43 -4.61 -3.67 -5.59
CA GLU A 43 -5.43 -4.01 -6.76
C GLU A 43 -6.85 -3.44 -6.65
N CYS A 44 -7.40 -3.30 -5.43
CA CYS A 44 -8.67 -2.60 -5.21
C CYS A 44 -8.55 -1.11 -5.55
N TYR A 45 -7.47 -0.44 -5.14
CA TYR A 45 -7.21 0.97 -5.47
C TYR A 45 -7.09 1.18 -6.97
N ASP A 46 -6.35 0.29 -7.66
CA ASP A 46 -6.23 0.32 -9.12
C ASP A 46 -7.59 0.09 -9.81
N LEU A 47 -8.40 -0.85 -9.31
CA LEU A 47 -9.70 -1.16 -9.89
C LEU A 47 -10.71 -0.02 -9.73
N HIS A 48 -10.67 0.70 -8.61
CA HIS A 48 -11.60 1.78 -8.29
C HIS A 48 -11.09 3.16 -8.74
N ASP A 49 -9.91 3.21 -9.37
CA ASP A 49 -9.25 4.44 -9.81
C ASP A 49 -9.12 5.44 -8.65
N CYS A 50 -8.75 4.93 -7.47
CA CYS A 50 -8.64 5.74 -6.26
C CYS A 50 -7.47 6.72 -6.40
N GLU A 51 -7.77 8.00 -6.40
CA GLU A 51 -6.79 9.08 -6.45
C GLU A 51 -7.05 10.14 -5.37
N GLY A 52 -6.10 11.05 -5.17
CA GLY A 52 -6.35 12.23 -4.34
C GLY A 52 -6.75 11.91 -2.89
N GLU A 53 -7.71 12.70 -2.42
CA GLU A 53 -8.35 12.56 -1.11
C GLU A 53 -9.10 11.24 -0.95
N ASP A 54 -9.71 10.71 -2.01
CA ASP A 54 -10.45 9.44 -1.96
C ASP A 54 -9.51 8.26 -1.64
N LEU A 55 -8.34 8.23 -2.28
CA LEU A 55 -7.29 7.25 -1.98
C LEU A 55 -6.76 7.39 -0.54
N TRP A 56 -6.60 8.62 -0.07
CA TRP A 56 -6.13 8.87 1.30
C TRP A 56 -7.13 8.38 2.33
N ASN A 57 -8.41 8.72 2.15
CA ASN A 57 -9.49 8.31 3.05
C ASN A 57 -9.65 6.79 3.05
N THR A 58 -9.65 6.16 1.87
CA THR A 58 -9.74 4.70 1.73
C THR A 58 -8.55 4.02 2.40
N PHE A 59 -7.33 4.53 2.19
CA PHE A 59 -6.13 4.04 2.87
C PHE A 59 -6.26 4.15 4.40
N TRP A 60 -6.78 5.27 4.89
CA TRP A 60 -6.92 5.49 6.34
C TRP A 60 -7.91 4.50 6.96
N GLU A 61 -9.04 4.24 6.29
CA GLU A 61 -10.04 3.25 6.70
C GLU A 61 -9.47 1.81 6.65
N ASP A 62 -8.82 1.43 5.55
CA ASP A 62 -8.32 0.07 5.32
C ASP A 62 -7.17 -0.33 6.26
N PHE A 63 -6.41 0.67 6.74
CA PHE A 63 -5.29 0.47 7.64
C PHE A 63 -5.57 1.02 9.05
N GLU A 64 -6.83 1.30 9.41
CA GLU A 64 -7.19 1.72 10.76
C GLU A 64 -6.67 0.69 11.79
N GLY A 65 -5.91 1.16 12.79
CA GLY A 65 -5.32 0.32 13.81
C GLY A 65 -4.01 -0.40 13.41
N PHE A 66 -3.52 -0.24 12.18
CA PHE A 66 -2.20 -0.76 11.82
C PHE A 66 -1.09 -0.06 12.59
N THR A 67 -0.20 -0.85 13.19
CA THR A 67 1.00 -0.36 13.86
C THR A 67 2.20 -0.38 12.93
N LEU A 68 3.23 0.38 13.28
CA LEU A 68 4.51 0.37 12.56
C LEU A 68 5.11 -1.05 12.46
N ASP A 69 4.91 -1.89 13.47
CA ASP A 69 5.46 -3.24 13.49
C ASP A 69 4.72 -4.16 12.50
N LEU A 70 3.41 -3.98 12.30
CA LEU A 70 2.67 -4.68 11.24
C LEU A 70 3.18 -4.30 9.84
N PHE A 71 3.47 -3.02 9.60
CA PHE A 71 4.10 -2.59 8.35
C PHE A 71 5.53 -3.13 8.19
N LYS A 72 6.26 -3.42 9.27
CA LYS A 72 7.59 -4.05 9.21
C LYS A 72 7.53 -5.57 9.02
N VAL A 73 6.43 -6.22 9.38
CA VAL A 73 6.20 -7.65 9.08
C VAL A 73 6.05 -7.86 7.58
N ALA A 74 5.43 -6.91 6.89
CA ALA A 74 5.33 -6.91 5.43
C ALA A 74 6.70 -6.81 4.75
N THR A 75 6.81 -7.43 3.60
CA THR A 75 8.04 -7.40 2.80
C THR A 75 8.27 -6.01 2.21
N ARG A 76 9.54 -5.61 2.11
CA ARG A 76 9.92 -4.30 1.58
C ARG A 76 9.28 -3.96 0.22
N PRO A 77 9.15 -4.87 -0.76
CA PRO A 77 8.51 -4.54 -2.03
C PRO A 77 7.00 -4.27 -1.90
N ALA A 78 6.28 -4.99 -1.02
CA ALA A 78 4.85 -4.75 -0.76
C ALA A 78 4.64 -3.35 -0.16
N VAL A 79 5.39 -3.03 0.90
CA VAL A 79 5.36 -1.73 1.58
C VAL A 79 5.80 -0.59 0.65
N ARG A 80 6.80 -0.82 -0.21
CA ARG A 80 7.23 0.15 -1.24
C ARG A 80 6.10 0.43 -2.22
N GLY A 81 5.45 -0.62 -2.73
CA GLY A 81 4.35 -0.48 -3.67
C GLY A 81 3.21 0.34 -3.04
N LEU A 82 2.84 0.04 -1.79
CA LEU A 82 1.78 0.77 -1.10
C LEU A 82 2.14 2.24 -0.89
N ARG A 83 3.40 2.50 -0.52
CA ARG A 83 3.92 3.87 -0.40
C ARG A 83 3.85 4.64 -1.72
N ASP A 84 4.03 3.99 -2.87
CA ASP A 84 4.01 4.69 -4.16
C ASP A 84 2.61 5.24 -4.54
N TYR A 85 1.54 4.76 -3.88
CA TYR A 85 0.20 5.33 -3.97
C TYR A 85 0.06 6.65 -3.19
N LEU A 86 0.90 6.87 -2.18
CA LEU A 86 0.82 8.05 -1.31
C LEU A 86 1.95 9.05 -1.64
N PRO A 87 1.64 10.34 -1.84
CA PRO A 87 2.66 11.35 -2.04
C PRO A 87 3.39 11.62 -0.71
N SER A 88 4.61 11.08 -0.56
CA SER A 88 5.42 11.30 0.64
C SER A 88 6.50 12.37 0.43
N ALA A 89 6.58 13.36 1.31
CA ALA A 89 7.82 14.11 1.52
C ALA A 89 8.86 13.19 2.20
N GLY A 90 10.13 13.26 1.80
CA GLY A 90 11.13 12.22 2.06
C GLY A 90 11.27 11.75 3.51
N ALA A 91 11.41 10.45 3.71
CA ALA A 91 11.61 9.84 5.02
C ALA A 91 12.59 8.65 5.00
N LEU A 92 12.96 8.20 6.21
CA LEU A 92 14.04 7.24 6.53
C LEU A 92 13.74 5.77 6.09
N SER A 93 12.47 5.35 6.00
CA SER A 93 12.06 4.02 5.50
C SER A 93 10.58 3.96 5.09
N TYR A 94 10.20 3.04 4.17
CA TYR A 94 8.84 2.97 3.62
C TYR A 94 7.74 2.67 4.66
N ALA A 95 8.01 1.79 5.63
CA ALA A 95 7.04 1.46 6.68
C ALA A 95 6.78 2.66 7.61
N HIS A 96 7.80 3.49 7.84
CA HIS A 96 7.65 4.68 8.67
C HIS A 96 6.79 5.74 7.99
N VAL A 97 6.97 5.94 6.67
CA VAL A 97 6.11 6.83 5.86
C VAL A 97 4.64 6.44 6.00
N LEU A 98 4.32 5.16 5.80
CA LEU A 98 2.94 4.69 5.86
C LEU A 98 2.33 4.88 7.24
N TYR A 99 3.11 4.61 8.29
CA TYR A 99 2.69 4.82 9.66
C TYR A 99 2.45 6.30 9.97
N GLU A 100 3.34 7.20 9.52
CA GLU A 100 3.16 8.65 9.67
C GLU A 100 1.91 9.12 8.92
N CYS A 101 1.71 8.70 7.66
CA CYS A 101 0.51 9.04 6.91
C CYS A 101 -0.78 8.57 7.60
N LEU A 102 -0.76 7.41 8.27
CA LEU A 102 -1.91 6.91 9.03
C LEU A 102 -2.22 7.74 10.30
N HIS A 103 -1.21 8.43 10.85
CA HIS A 103 -1.33 9.23 12.08
C HIS A 103 -1.45 10.74 11.81
N GLU A 104 -1.46 11.15 10.54
CA GLU A 104 -1.76 12.53 10.17
C GLU A 104 -3.25 12.84 10.43
N GLU A 105 -3.52 13.77 11.35
CA GLU A 105 -4.90 14.18 11.71
C GLU A 105 -5.62 14.93 10.57
N THR A 106 -4.85 15.50 9.65
CA THR A 106 -5.32 16.16 8.43
C THR A 106 -4.37 15.79 7.33
N GLN A 107 -4.91 15.38 6.17
CA GLN A 107 -4.12 15.18 4.96
C GLN A 107 -3.24 16.40 4.76
N ALA A 108 -1.91 16.22 4.79
CA ALA A 108 -1.01 17.31 4.45
C ALA A 108 -1.39 17.83 3.06
N ASP A 109 -1.34 19.15 2.82
CA ASP A 109 -1.53 19.70 1.47
C ASP A 109 -0.59 18.94 0.53
N TRP A 110 -1.15 18.08 -0.31
CA TRP A 110 -0.40 17.34 -1.31
C TRP A 110 0.12 18.38 -2.29
N THR A 111 1.32 18.87 -2.01
CA THR A 111 1.91 19.94 -2.80
C THR A 111 2.00 19.49 -4.25
N GLU A 112 1.87 20.44 -5.17
CA GLU A 112 1.97 20.19 -6.61
C GLU A 112 3.25 19.40 -6.95
N GLU A 113 4.33 19.63 -6.20
CA GLU A 113 5.60 18.90 -6.26
C GLU A 113 5.47 17.42 -5.83
N ALA A 114 4.74 17.12 -4.76
CA ALA A 114 4.53 15.75 -4.29
C ALA A 114 3.63 14.96 -5.24
N LEU A 115 2.61 15.61 -5.80
CA LEU A 115 1.76 15.07 -6.86
C LEU A 115 2.56 14.80 -8.15
N GLU A 116 3.41 15.74 -8.58
CA GLU A 116 4.31 15.52 -9.72
C GLU A 116 5.28 14.35 -9.49
N ASN A 117 5.81 14.22 -8.28
CA ASN A 117 6.71 13.13 -7.94
C ASN A 117 5.98 11.78 -7.97
N LYS A 118 4.73 11.72 -7.49
CA LYS A 118 3.85 10.55 -7.64
C LYS A 118 3.61 10.22 -9.11
N ALA A 119 3.23 11.20 -9.94
CA ALA A 119 3.01 11.00 -11.38
C ALA A 119 4.25 10.47 -12.12
N LYS A 120 5.46 10.95 -11.75
CA LYS A 120 6.73 10.44 -12.30
C LYS A 120 6.99 8.99 -11.92
N VAL A 121 6.64 8.59 -10.70
CA VAL A 121 6.81 7.22 -10.19
C VAL A 121 5.79 6.27 -10.83
N ILE A 122 4.52 6.65 -10.91
CA ILE A 122 3.46 5.86 -11.56
C ILE A 122 3.82 5.60 -13.03
N LYS A 123 4.14 6.65 -13.79
CA LYS A 123 4.56 6.52 -15.20
C LYS A 123 5.75 5.58 -15.38
N LYS A 124 6.72 5.62 -14.46
CA LYS A 124 7.88 4.72 -14.49
C LYS A 124 7.46 3.26 -14.27
N TRP A 125 6.51 3.00 -13.39
CA TRP A 125 6.00 1.64 -13.13
C TRP A 125 5.13 1.13 -14.27
N GLU A 126 4.31 1.97 -14.89
CA GLU A 126 3.56 1.65 -16.12
C GLU A 126 4.52 1.28 -17.26
N ASP A 127 5.57 2.07 -17.48
CA ASP A 127 6.61 1.80 -18.50
C ASP A 127 7.38 0.51 -18.21
N LEU A 128 7.50 0.11 -16.95
CA LEU A 128 8.14 -1.15 -16.53
C LEU A 128 7.20 -2.34 -16.73
N ARG A 129 5.92 -2.21 -16.39
CA ARG A 129 4.88 -3.23 -16.61
C ARG A 129 4.60 -3.46 -18.10
N ALA A 130 4.71 -2.44 -18.96
CA ALA A 130 4.48 -2.54 -20.40
C ALA A 130 5.64 -3.20 -21.19
N LYS A 131 6.78 -3.47 -20.57
CA LYS A 131 7.99 -4.05 -21.21
C LYS A 131 8.17 -5.55 -20.96
N ILE A 132 7.24 -6.18 -20.25
CA ILE A 132 7.20 -7.62 -19.95
C ILE A 132 6.02 -8.21 -20.71
#